data_AF-A0A519KJZ7-F1
#
_entry.id   AF-A0A519KJZ7-F1
#
_cell.length_a   1.000
_cell.length_b   1.000
_cell.length_c   1.000
_cell.angle_alpha   90.00
_cell.angle_beta   90.00
_cell.angle_gamma   90.00
#
_symmetry.space_group_name_H-M   'P 1'
#
loop_
_entity.id
_entity.type
_entity.pdbx_description
1 polymer ?
#
loop_
_entity_poly.entity_id
_entity_poly.type
_entity_poly.pdbx_seq_one_letter_code
_entity_poly.pdbx_strand_id
1 'polypeptide(L)'
;MEKIASQFRECLEEAQRKRQGQESITRHEREDLEKKTAFDYAKENGLWIDNFYSFGKPTEVSGHENTLALDEENSIIYKSNNLFNSGFLISNLFQQLTIHNILFPETKYGFVGFTGFDNGKNRIPYVEVIIKQDFVQNAVQATSQEIETFMLSLGFDKIITQLFLIKNILFLICIREMY
;
A
#
# COMPACT_ATOMS: atom_id res chain seq x y z
N MET A 1 0.04 -12.24 -2.61
CA MET A 1 -0.65 -10.94 -2.47
C MET A 1 -2.08 -11.01 -3.00
N GLU A 2 -2.30 -11.46 -4.23
CA GLU A 2 -3.65 -11.57 -4.84
C GLU A 2 -4.68 -12.34 -4.00
N LYS A 3 -4.30 -13.48 -3.42
CA LYS A 3 -5.21 -14.26 -2.55
C LYS A 3 -5.71 -13.44 -1.36
N ILE A 4 -4.80 -12.77 -0.63
CA ILE A 4 -5.15 -11.97 0.54
C ILE A 4 -5.97 -10.75 0.12
N ALA A 5 -5.60 -10.08 -0.97
CA ALA A 5 -6.37 -8.97 -1.51
C ALA A 5 -7.78 -9.41 -1.99
N SER A 6 -7.95 -10.64 -2.47
CA SER A 6 -9.27 -11.23 -2.76
C SER A 6 -10.07 -11.46 -1.49
N GLN A 7 -9.48 -12.14 -0.50
CA GLN A 7 -10.14 -12.45 0.78
C GLN A 7 -10.55 -11.18 1.53
N PHE A 8 -9.68 -10.16 1.55
CA PHE A 8 -10.02 -8.86 2.15
C PHE A 8 -11.15 -8.16 1.39
N ARG A 9 -11.15 -8.20 0.05
CA ARG A 9 -12.26 -7.66 -0.76
C ARG A 9 -13.57 -8.38 -0.48
N GLU A 10 -13.55 -9.70 -0.41
CA GLU A 10 -14.74 -10.51 -0.05
C GLU A 10 -15.27 -10.12 1.33
N CYS A 11 -14.38 -9.98 2.33
CA CYS A 11 -14.75 -9.52 3.67
C CYS A 11 -15.36 -8.11 3.67
N LEU A 12 -14.76 -7.19 2.90
CA LEU A 12 -15.27 -5.84 2.75
C LEU A 12 -16.66 -5.81 2.08
N GLU A 13 -16.85 -6.59 1.02
CA GLU A 13 -18.14 -6.71 0.34
C GLU A 13 -19.21 -7.31 1.26
N GLU A 14 -18.87 -8.31 2.08
CA GLU A 14 -19.77 -8.86 3.09
C GLU A 14 -20.17 -7.81 4.13
N ALA A 15 -19.19 -7.04 4.62
CA ALA A 15 -19.43 -5.97 5.58
C ALA A 15 -20.30 -4.85 4.99
N GLN A 16 -20.14 -4.55 3.69
CA GLN A 16 -21.02 -3.64 2.95
C GLN A 16 -22.44 -4.21 2.79
N ARG A 17 -22.58 -5.49 2.42
CA ARG A 17 -23.90 -6.16 2.28
C ARG A 17 -24.69 -6.17 3.59
N LYS A 18 -24.02 -6.40 4.72
CA LYS A 18 -24.65 -6.35 6.06
C LYS A 18 -25.22 -4.97 6.42
N ARG A 19 -24.82 -3.91 5.71
CA ARG A 19 -25.37 -2.54 5.85
C ARG A 19 -26.51 -2.22 4.87
N GLN A 20 -26.92 -3.16 4.00
CA GLN A 20 -27.97 -2.89 3.01
C GLN A 20 -29.31 -2.55 3.67
N GLY A 21 -29.78 -1.32 3.41
CA GLY A 21 -30.91 -0.64 4.04
C GLY A 21 -30.72 0.88 4.15
N GLN A 22 -29.49 1.38 3.98
CA GLN A 22 -29.13 2.80 4.04
C GLN A 22 -28.73 3.34 2.64
N GLU A 23 -28.90 4.65 2.43
CA GLU A 23 -28.48 5.43 1.25
C GLU A 23 -27.00 5.22 0.87
N SER A 24 -26.57 5.77 -0.27
CA SER A 24 -25.16 5.70 -0.71
C SER A 24 -24.20 6.10 0.41
N ILE A 25 -23.28 5.19 0.78
CA ILE A 25 -22.29 5.46 1.82
C ILE A 25 -21.42 6.66 1.44
N THR A 26 -21.16 7.54 2.39
CA THR A 26 -20.22 8.65 2.22
C THR A 26 -18.79 8.12 2.13
N ARG A 27 -17.86 8.96 1.64
CA ARG A 27 -16.43 8.64 1.57
C ARG A 27 -15.86 8.27 2.96
N HIS A 28 -16.17 9.06 3.99
CA HIS A 28 -15.67 8.81 5.34
C HIS A 28 -16.20 7.51 5.94
N GLU A 29 -17.47 7.19 5.70
CA GLU A 29 -18.05 5.91 6.15
C GLU A 29 -17.42 4.70 5.47
N ARG A 30 -16.96 4.86 4.22
CA ARG A 30 -16.18 3.84 3.50
C ARG A 30 -14.79 3.68 4.09
N GLU A 31 -14.08 4.78 4.35
CA GLU A 31 -12.76 4.77 5.01
C GLU A 31 -12.83 4.06 6.37
N ASP A 32 -13.83 4.40 7.19
CA ASP A 32 -14.08 3.80 8.50
C ASP A 32 -14.42 2.31 8.41
N LEU A 33 -15.21 1.93 7.41
CA LEU A 33 -15.54 0.53 7.15
C LEU A 33 -14.31 -0.27 6.78
N GLU A 34 -13.47 0.23 5.87
CA GLU A 34 -12.25 -0.46 5.44
C GLU A 34 -11.26 -0.62 6.60
N LYS A 35 -11.08 0.41 7.43
CA LYS A 35 -10.21 0.34 8.62
C LYS A 35 -10.70 -0.69 9.63
N LYS A 36 -12.00 -0.71 9.95
CA LYS A 36 -12.59 -1.71 10.86
C LYS A 36 -12.45 -3.12 10.31
N THR A 37 -12.81 -3.30 9.04
CA THR A 37 -12.71 -4.60 8.37
C THR A 37 -11.27 -5.10 8.36
N ALA A 38 -10.30 -4.22 8.07
CA ALA A 38 -8.89 -4.59 8.07
C ALA A 38 -8.37 -4.95 9.46
N PHE A 39 -8.77 -4.19 10.49
CA PHE A 39 -8.41 -4.49 11.87
C PHE A 39 -8.96 -5.84 12.32
N ASP A 40 -10.25 -6.10 12.11
CA ASP A 40 -10.90 -7.35 12.51
C ASP A 40 -10.28 -8.54 11.74
N TYR A 41 -10.15 -8.41 10.41
CA TYR A 41 -9.50 -9.41 9.56
C TYR A 41 -8.07 -9.69 10.02
N ALA A 42 -7.30 -8.66 10.36
CA ALA A 42 -5.92 -8.81 10.81
C ALA A 42 -5.83 -9.56 12.14
N LYS A 43 -6.71 -9.25 13.10
CA LYS A 43 -6.75 -9.93 14.41
C LYS A 43 -7.17 -11.39 14.26
N GLU A 44 -8.21 -11.66 13.46
CA GLU A 44 -8.72 -13.02 13.24
C GLU A 44 -7.72 -13.94 12.52
N ASN A 45 -6.90 -13.39 11.63
CA ASN A 45 -5.96 -14.16 10.81
C ASN A 45 -4.50 -14.09 11.29
N GLY A 46 -4.23 -13.47 12.44
CA GLY A 46 -2.86 -13.32 12.96
C GLY A 46 -1.95 -12.45 12.09
N LEU A 47 -2.52 -11.47 11.38
CA LEU A 47 -1.82 -10.55 10.48
C LEU A 47 -1.61 -9.15 11.09
N TRP A 48 -2.01 -8.96 12.35
CA TRP A 48 -1.76 -7.72 13.08
C TRP A 48 -0.36 -7.71 13.68
N ILE A 49 0.42 -6.68 13.38
CA ILE A 49 1.79 -6.50 13.86
C ILE A 49 1.82 -5.34 14.84
N ASP A 50 2.08 -5.62 16.12
CA ASP A 50 2.09 -4.58 17.17
C ASP A 50 3.34 -3.68 17.13
N ASN A 51 4.49 -4.24 16.72
CA ASN A 51 5.74 -3.49 16.60
C ASN A 51 6.31 -3.62 15.19
N PHE A 52 6.10 -2.59 14.36
CA PHE A 52 6.61 -2.56 12.98
C PHE A 52 8.14 -2.71 12.91
N TYR A 53 8.88 -2.10 13.83
CA TYR A 53 10.35 -2.19 13.87
C TYR A 53 10.88 -3.55 14.36
N SER A 54 10.00 -4.52 14.64
CA SER A 54 10.43 -5.91 14.82
C SER A 54 10.96 -6.54 13.52
N PHE A 55 10.62 -5.96 12.36
CA PHE A 55 11.10 -6.45 11.06
C PHE A 55 12.51 -5.99 10.70
N GLY A 56 13.04 -4.93 11.34
CA GLY A 56 14.33 -4.39 10.93
C GLY A 56 14.64 -3.01 11.53
N LYS A 57 15.77 -2.44 11.12
CA LYS A 57 16.21 -1.13 11.60
C LYS A 57 15.41 -0.02 10.92
N PRO A 58 14.96 1.02 11.66
CA PRO A 58 14.39 2.22 11.05
C PRO A 58 15.37 2.83 10.05
N THR A 59 14.89 3.26 8.88
CA THR A 59 15.72 3.99 7.93
C THR A 59 15.53 5.50 8.10
N GLU A 60 16.58 6.30 7.94
CA GLU A 60 16.49 7.77 8.00
C GLU A 60 15.74 8.40 6.80
N VAL A 61 15.48 7.60 5.76
CA VAL A 61 14.79 8.01 4.53
C VAL A 61 13.29 7.66 4.63
N SER A 62 12.61 8.06 5.72
CA SER A 62 11.15 7.92 5.79
C SER A 62 10.49 9.02 4.95
N GLY A 63 9.73 8.61 3.93
CA GLY A 63 8.89 9.53 3.15
C GLY A 63 7.66 10.01 3.94
N HIS A 64 6.89 10.92 3.35
CA HIS A 64 5.60 11.35 3.93
C HIS A 64 4.54 10.24 3.91
N GLU A 65 4.76 9.17 3.12
CA GLU A 65 3.80 8.09 2.87
C GLU A 65 4.12 6.83 3.69
N ASN A 66 5.41 6.46 3.75
CA ASN A 66 5.84 5.19 4.30
C ASN A 66 6.84 5.36 5.44
N THR A 67 6.55 4.68 6.55
CA THR A 67 7.57 4.37 7.56
C THR A 67 8.33 3.13 7.12
N LEU A 68 9.65 3.15 7.19
CA LEU A 68 10.51 2.13 6.61
C LEU A 68 11.29 1.36 7.68
N ALA A 69 11.41 0.04 7.50
CA ALA A 69 12.26 -0.83 8.30
C ALA A 69 13.08 -1.74 7.38
N LEU A 70 14.40 -1.71 7.52
CA LEU A 70 15.34 -2.49 6.72
C LEU A 70 15.80 -3.74 7.48
N ASP A 71 15.54 -4.89 6.87
CA ASP A 71 16.12 -6.18 7.23
C ASP A 71 17.37 -6.40 6.37
N GLU A 72 18.54 -6.04 6.91
CA GLU A 72 19.82 -6.19 6.23
C GLU A 72 20.20 -7.66 6.02
N GLU A 73 19.79 -8.55 6.90
CA GLU A 73 20.14 -9.99 6.85
C GLU A 73 19.43 -10.66 5.67
N ASN A 74 18.15 -10.36 5.47
CA ASN A 74 17.37 -10.94 4.38
C ASN A 74 17.31 -10.05 3.12
N SER A 75 17.92 -8.85 3.16
CA SER A 75 17.83 -7.85 2.09
C SER A 75 16.38 -7.54 1.72
N ILE A 76 15.56 -7.20 2.73
CA ILE A 76 14.15 -6.85 2.55
C ILE A 76 13.90 -5.48 3.15
N ILE A 77 13.20 -4.62 2.41
CA ILE A 77 12.64 -3.38 2.93
C ILE A 77 11.15 -3.55 3.22
N TYR A 78 10.77 -3.29 4.46
CA TYR A 78 9.37 -3.25 4.90
C TYR A 78 8.90 -1.80 4.91
N LYS A 79 7.64 -1.60 4.48
CA LYS A 79 7.00 -0.29 4.41
C LYS A 79 5.66 -0.35 5.13
N SER A 80 5.46 0.54 6.09
CA SER A 80 4.16 0.80 6.72
C SER A 80 3.52 2.01 6.05
N ASN A 81 2.44 1.78 5.29
CA ASN A 81 1.80 2.76 4.42
C ASN A 81 0.59 3.43 5.11
N ASN A 82 0.60 4.77 5.16
CA ASN A 82 -0.45 5.55 5.80
C ASN A 82 -1.69 5.84 4.92
N LEU A 83 -1.76 5.26 3.72
CA LEU A 83 -2.88 5.34 2.77
C LEU A 83 -3.15 6.73 2.17
N PHE A 84 -2.29 7.72 2.41
CA PHE A 84 -2.53 9.10 1.94
C PHE A 84 -2.73 9.16 0.41
N ASN A 85 -1.84 8.50 -0.34
CA ASN A 85 -1.87 8.47 -1.81
C ASN A 85 -2.90 7.49 -2.39
N SER A 86 -3.50 6.63 -1.57
CA SER A 86 -4.62 5.76 -1.98
C SER A 86 -5.98 6.37 -1.65
N GLY A 87 -6.01 7.65 -1.25
CA GLY A 87 -7.23 8.35 -0.85
C GLY A 87 -7.80 7.85 0.47
N PHE A 88 -6.94 7.32 1.35
CA PHE A 88 -7.24 6.68 2.63
C PHE A 88 -8.04 5.38 2.54
N LEU A 89 -8.04 4.74 1.37
CA LEU A 89 -8.71 3.47 1.13
C LEU A 89 -7.68 2.34 0.95
N ILE A 90 -7.86 1.25 1.69
CA ILE A 90 -7.02 0.04 1.65
C ILE A 90 -7.27 -0.69 0.33
N SER A 91 -8.52 -0.74 -0.11
CA SER A 91 -8.93 -1.31 -1.40
C SER A 91 -8.20 -0.65 -2.58
N ASN A 92 -8.08 0.68 -2.56
CA ASN A 92 -7.34 1.44 -3.57
C ASN A 92 -5.84 1.11 -3.53
N LEU A 93 -5.24 1.02 -2.33
CA LEU A 93 -3.84 0.64 -2.20
C LEU A 93 -3.60 -0.76 -2.80
N PHE A 94 -4.43 -1.75 -2.45
CA PHE A 94 -4.30 -3.11 -3.01
C PHE A 94 -4.45 -3.14 -4.53
N GLN A 95 -5.32 -2.33 -5.10
CA GLN A 95 -5.43 -2.18 -6.55
C GLN A 95 -4.15 -1.58 -7.15
N GLN A 96 -3.62 -0.50 -6.56
CA GLN A 96 -2.37 0.12 -7.00
C GLN A 96 -1.19 -0.86 -6.94
N LEU A 97 -1.05 -1.60 -5.85
CA LEU A 97 0.00 -2.62 -5.68
C LEU A 97 -0.14 -3.77 -6.70
N THR A 98 -1.36 -4.20 -7.00
CA THR A 98 -1.61 -5.23 -8.01
C THR A 98 -1.17 -4.75 -9.39
N ILE A 99 -1.54 -3.53 -9.77
CA ILE A 99 -1.13 -2.93 -11.04
C ILE A 99 0.39 -2.76 -11.08
N HIS A 100 1.00 -2.25 -10.01
CA HIS A 100 2.44 -2.11 -9.91
C HIS A 100 3.15 -3.44 -10.16
N ASN A 101 2.72 -4.52 -9.51
CA ASN A 101 3.35 -5.83 -9.65
C ASN A 101 3.21 -6.43 -11.05
N ILE A 102 2.17 -6.07 -11.80
CA ILE A 102 2.02 -6.47 -13.21
C ILE A 102 3.00 -5.71 -14.10
N LEU A 103 3.16 -4.41 -13.86
CA LEU A 103 3.99 -3.53 -14.69
C LEU A 103 5.49 -3.64 -14.35
N PHE A 104 5.81 -3.85 -13.09
CA PHE A 104 7.17 -3.88 -12.55
C PHE A 104 7.39 -5.16 -11.71
N PRO A 105 7.41 -6.34 -12.36
CA PRO A 105 7.53 -7.61 -11.64
C PRO A 105 8.86 -7.75 -10.87
N GLU A 106 9.92 -7.12 -11.36
CA GLU A 106 11.25 -7.11 -10.74
C GLU A 106 11.28 -6.39 -9.38
N THR A 107 10.35 -5.45 -9.17
CA THR A 107 10.24 -4.66 -7.93
C THR A 107 8.92 -4.93 -7.22
N LYS A 108 8.35 -6.13 -7.41
CA LYS A 108 7.04 -6.49 -6.87
C LYS A 108 6.94 -6.29 -5.35
N TYR A 109 5.79 -5.81 -4.90
CA TYR A 109 5.44 -5.73 -3.50
C TYR A 109 4.78 -7.03 -3.01
N GLY A 110 5.18 -7.48 -1.83
CA GLY A 110 4.50 -8.49 -1.03
C GLY A 110 3.65 -7.84 0.06
N PHE A 111 2.44 -8.34 0.29
CA PHE A 111 1.67 -8.00 1.48
C PHE A 111 2.20 -8.78 2.69
N VAL A 112 2.33 -8.11 3.84
CA VAL A 112 2.82 -8.71 5.09
C VAL A 112 1.71 -8.75 6.14
N GLY A 113 1.02 -7.64 6.35
CA GLY A 113 0.04 -7.52 7.42
C GLY A 113 -0.46 -6.10 7.59
N PHE A 114 -0.96 -5.81 8.78
CA PHE A 114 -1.44 -4.49 9.18
C PHE A 114 -0.79 -4.08 10.50
N THR A 115 -0.65 -2.78 10.73
CA THR A 115 -0.25 -2.19 12.01
C THR A 115 -1.09 -0.96 12.30
N GLY A 116 -0.93 -0.39 13.48
CA GLY A 116 -1.55 0.87 13.89
C GLY A 116 -1.99 0.82 15.35
N PHE A 117 -3.11 1.47 15.64
CA PHE A 117 -3.60 1.64 17.00
C PHE A 117 -5.06 1.19 17.12
N ASP A 118 -5.30 0.27 18.06
CA ASP A 118 -6.64 -0.01 18.55
C ASP A 118 -7.10 1.17 19.42
N ASN A 119 -8.07 1.93 18.92
CA ASN A 119 -8.64 3.06 19.63
C ASN A 119 -9.75 2.63 20.63
N GLY A 120 -9.94 1.33 20.85
CA GLY A 120 -10.93 0.73 21.74
C GLY A 120 -12.25 0.38 21.04
N LYS A 121 -13.07 -0.43 21.72
CA LYS A 121 -14.27 -1.13 21.20
C LYS A 121 -15.30 -0.32 20.40
N ASN A 122 -15.32 1.02 20.51
CA ASN A 122 -16.31 1.88 19.86
C ASN A 122 -15.69 2.98 18.99
N ARG A 123 -14.38 2.93 18.71
CA ARG A 123 -13.69 3.93 17.90
C ARG A 123 -13.15 3.30 16.62
N ILE A 124 -12.94 4.12 15.59
CA ILE A 124 -12.31 3.67 14.35
C ILE A 124 -10.84 3.42 14.66
N PRO A 125 -10.29 2.22 14.38
CA PRO A 125 -8.87 1.98 14.58
C PRO A 125 -8.05 2.81 13.58
N TYR A 126 -6.84 3.19 13.99
CA TYR A 126 -5.84 3.65 13.04
C TYR A 126 -5.18 2.41 12.43
N VAL A 127 -5.17 2.31 11.11
CA VAL A 127 -4.64 1.14 10.40
C VAL A 127 -3.74 1.60 9.26
N GLU A 128 -2.54 1.04 9.23
CA GLU A 128 -1.58 1.11 8.14
C GLU A 128 -1.39 -0.27 7.53
N VAL A 129 -1.06 -0.31 6.25
CA VAL A 129 -0.80 -1.55 5.51
C VAL A 129 0.70 -1.79 5.46
N ILE A 130 1.12 -2.98 5.87
CA ILE A 130 2.53 -3.38 5.80
C ILE A 130 2.76 -4.15 4.50
N ILE A 131 3.66 -3.62 3.68
CA ILE A 131 4.16 -4.26 2.48
C ILE A 131 5.67 -4.48 2.59
N LYS A 132 6.19 -5.39 1.79
CA LYS A 132 7.63 -5.65 1.66
C LYS A 132 8.06 -5.68 0.21
N GLN A 133 9.33 -5.39 -0.01
CA GLN A 133 9.99 -5.43 -1.31
C GLN A 133 11.43 -5.90 -1.10
N ASP A 134 12.01 -6.52 -2.12
CA ASP A 134 13.43 -6.87 -2.09
C ASP A 134 14.26 -5.58 -2.10
N PHE A 135 15.21 -5.47 -1.17
CA PHE A 135 16.08 -4.31 -1.05
C PHE A 135 17.25 -4.43 -2.03
N VAL A 136 17.35 -3.48 -2.96
CA VAL A 136 18.42 -3.45 -3.96
C VAL A 136 19.57 -2.61 -3.45
N GLN A 137 20.66 -3.27 -3.03
CA GLN A 137 21.87 -2.58 -2.61
C GLN A 137 22.54 -1.85 -3.78
N ASN A 138 23.10 -0.67 -3.51
CA ASN A 138 23.85 0.13 -4.48
C ASN A 138 23.05 0.51 -5.74
N ALA A 139 21.74 0.68 -5.62
CA ALA A 139 20.92 1.16 -6.72
C ALA A 139 21.40 2.55 -7.19
N VAL A 140 21.63 2.69 -8.49
CA VAL A 140 21.97 3.97 -9.11
C VAL A 140 20.69 4.71 -9.43
N GLN A 141 20.62 5.99 -9.06
CA GLN A 141 19.45 6.79 -9.33
C GLN A 141 19.28 7.03 -10.83
N ALA A 142 18.17 6.52 -11.38
CA ALA A 142 17.78 6.79 -12.74
C ALA A 142 17.53 8.29 -12.93
N THR A 143 18.08 8.83 -14.02
CA THR A 143 17.84 10.21 -14.42
C THR A 143 16.38 10.39 -14.85
N SER A 144 15.88 11.63 -14.80
CA SER A 144 14.51 11.94 -15.27
C SER A 144 14.26 11.49 -16.71
N GLN A 145 15.28 11.56 -17.57
CA GLN A 145 15.20 11.15 -18.97
C GLN A 145 15.11 9.63 -19.14
N GLU A 146 15.88 8.86 -18.35
CA GLU A 146 15.79 7.40 -18.34
C GLU A 146 14.41 6.93 -17.87
N ILE A 147 13.88 7.55 -16.81
CA ILE A 147 12.54 7.26 -16.28
C ILE A 147 11.47 7.56 -17.32
N GLU A 148 11.54 8.73 -17.97
CA GLU A 148 10.60 9.10 -19.03
C GLU A 148 10.67 8.13 -20.21
N THR A 149 11.87 7.81 -20.70
CA THR A 149 12.06 6.88 -21.82
C THR A 149 11.48 5.50 -21.50
N PHE A 150 11.74 5.00 -20.29
CA PHE A 150 11.21 3.73 -19.83
C PHE A 150 9.68 3.74 -19.73
N MET A 151 9.09 4.76 -19.10
CA MET A 151 7.63 4.85 -18.95
C MET A 151 6.90 4.98 -20.28
N LEU A 152 7.43 5.78 -21.22
CA LEU A 152 6.90 5.86 -22.58
C LEU A 152 6.96 4.50 -23.28
N SER A 153 8.04 3.72 -23.08
CA SER A 153 8.16 2.38 -23.67
C SER A 153 7.12 1.37 -23.13
N LEU A 154 6.60 1.62 -21.93
CA LEU A 154 5.50 0.84 -21.32
C LEU A 154 4.11 1.32 -21.78
N GLY A 155 4.04 2.34 -22.64
CA GLY A 155 2.79 2.90 -23.17
C GLY A 155 2.11 3.90 -22.24
N PHE A 156 2.85 4.51 -21.31
CA PHE A 156 2.35 5.62 -20.51
C PHE A 156 2.44 6.95 -21.27
N ASP A 157 1.48 7.83 -21.02
CA ASP A 157 1.54 9.24 -21.40
C ASP A 157 2.06 10.08 -20.23
N LYS A 158 3.02 10.96 -20.51
CA LYS A 158 3.53 11.91 -19.51
C LYS A 158 2.53 13.05 -19.32
N ILE A 159 2.13 13.29 -18.08
CA ILE A 159 1.22 14.39 -17.74
C ILE A 159 2.03 15.61 -17.27
N ILE A 160 2.83 15.42 -16.22
CA ILE A 160 3.78 16.41 -15.68
C ILE A 160 5.03 15.68 -15.16
N THR A 161 6.01 16.41 -14.64
CA THR A 161 7.22 15.83 -14.04
C THR A 161 6.85 14.76 -13.00
N GLN A 162 7.31 13.52 -13.22
CA GLN A 162 7.07 12.34 -12.35
C GLN A 162 5.63 11.79 -12.33
N LEU A 163 4.74 12.31 -13.18
CA LEU A 163 3.35 11.86 -13.27
C LEU A 163 3.06 11.29 -14.65
N PHE A 164 2.66 10.02 -14.67
CA PHE A 164 2.39 9.27 -15.89
C PHE A 164 0.98 8.66 -15.84
N LEU A 165 0.34 8.54 -17.00
CA LEU A 165 -1.00 7.99 -17.14
C LEU A 165 -0.99 6.79 -18.10
N ILE A 166 -1.62 5.68 -17.72
CA ILE A 166 -1.90 4.58 -18.64
C ILE A 166 -3.33 4.09 -18.44
N LYS A 167 -4.14 4.00 -19.50
CA LYS A 167 -5.53 3.46 -19.43
C LYS A 167 -6.37 4.04 -18.26
N ASN A 168 -6.31 5.36 -18.05
CA ASN A 168 -6.96 6.09 -16.94
C ASN A 168 -6.44 5.77 -15.53
N ILE A 169 -5.31 5.08 -15.40
CA ILE A 169 -4.62 4.85 -14.13
C ILE A 169 -3.49 5.87 -14.01
N LEU A 170 -3.56 6.69 -12.97
CA LEU A 170 -2.52 7.67 -12.64
C LEU A 170 -1.41 6.97 -11.86
N PHE A 171 -0.19 7.04 -12.38
CA PHE A 171 1.01 6.53 -11.73
C PHE A 171 1.86 7.71 -11.28
N LEU A 172 1.92 7.90 -9.97
CA LEU A 172 2.93 8.75 -9.37
C LEU A 172 4.16 7.87 -9.16
N ILE A 173 5.21 8.08 -9.95
CA ILE A 173 6.50 7.47 -9.60
C ILE A 173 7.04 8.30 -8.44
N CYS A 174 6.83 7.81 -7.22
CA CYS A 174 7.60 8.27 -6.08
C CYS A 174 9.04 7.76 -6.26
N ILE A 175 9.82 8.44 -7.10
CA ILE A 175 11.25 8.17 -7.33
C ILE A 175 12.03 8.24 -6.00
N ARG A 176 11.45 8.85 -4.97
CA ARG A 176 12.03 8.95 -3.64
C ARG A 176 12.01 7.66 -2.82
N GLU A 177 11.23 6.64 -3.18
CA GLU A 177 11.07 5.44 -2.33
C GLU A 177 11.52 4.12 -2.99
N MET A 178 12.24 4.20 -4.11
CA MET A 178 12.90 3.03 -4.72
C MET A 178 14.31 2.75 -4.16
N TYR A 179 14.62 3.28 -2.98
CA TYR A 179 15.85 3.02 -2.22
C TYR A 179 15.47 2.60 -0.81
#